data_AF-A0A4Y2ED55-F1
#
_entry.id   AF-A0A4Y2ED55-F1
#
_cell.length_a   1.000
_cell.length_b   1.000
_cell.length_c   1.000
_cell.angle_alpha   90.00
_cell.angle_beta   90.00
_cell.angle_gamma   90.00
#
_symmetry.space_group_name_H-M   'P 1'
#
loop_
_entity.id
_entity.type
_entity.pdbx_description
1 polymer ?
#
loop_
_entity_poly.entity_id
_entity_poly.type
_entity_poly.pdbx_seq_one_letter_code
_entity_poly.pdbx_strand_id
1 'polypeptide(L)'
;VHLFDIDIPGKITFKESDALAPGKSLTTFTMGKWKIGLGICYDIRFPLMANIYAEKGCNLLVYPGAFNMTTGPAHWELLQRARAVDNQLYVATISPARDETASYHAWGHSTLVSPWSVCYYY
;
A
#
# COMPACT_ATOMS: atom_id res chain seq x y z
N VAL A 1 1.89 7.99 9.28
CA VAL A 1 0.82 7.84 8.27
C VAL A 1 1.01 8.97 7.28
N HIS A 2 1.16 8.63 6.01
CA HIS A 2 1.69 9.53 5.00
C HIS A 2 0.60 9.83 3.98
N LEU A 3 0.34 11.13 3.77
CA LEU A 3 -0.63 11.60 2.78
C LEU A 3 -0.03 11.54 1.37
N PHE A 4 -0.87 11.30 0.37
CA PHE A 4 -0.48 11.24 -1.03
C PHE A 4 -0.31 12.64 -1.63
N ASP A 5 0.85 13.24 -1.38
CA ASP A 5 1.24 14.50 -2.01
C ASP A 5 2.30 14.24 -3.07
N ILE A 6 1.92 14.29 -4.35
CA ILE A 6 2.83 14.10 -5.47
C ILE A 6 2.65 15.19 -6.53
N ASP A 7 3.76 15.52 -7.18
CA ASP A 7 3.78 16.33 -8.39
C ASP A 7 4.73 15.69 -9.40
N ILE A 8 4.15 15.10 -10.45
CA ILE A 8 4.87 14.51 -11.58
C ILE A 8 4.60 15.42 -12.78
N PRO A 9 5.55 16.32 -13.14
CA PRO A 9 5.35 17.31 -14.18
C PRO A 9 4.81 16.72 -15.48
N GLY A 10 3.71 17.28 -15.98
CA GLY A 10 3.05 16.85 -17.22
C GLY A 10 2.32 15.51 -17.16
N LYS A 11 2.19 14.88 -15.98
CA LYS A 11 1.47 13.61 -15.82
C LYS A 11 0.39 13.68 -14.76
N ILE A 12 0.74 13.95 -13.50
CA ILE A 12 -0.22 13.99 -12.41
C ILE A 12 0.29 14.85 -11.26
N THR A 13 -0.58 15.71 -10.76
CA THR A 13 -0.39 16.44 -9.51
C THR A 13 -1.57 16.09 -8.61
N PHE A 14 -1.30 15.64 -7.40
CA PHE A 14 -2.33 15.28 -6.42
C PHE A 14 -1.83 15.67 -5.03
N LYS A 15 -2.65 16.38 -4.26
CA LYS A 15 -2.36 16.80 -2.89
C LYS A 15 -3.50 16.38 -1.99
N GLU A 16 -3.31 15.25 -1.31
CA GLU A 16 -4.28 14.75 -0.34
C GLU A 16 -4.35 15.66 0.90
N SER A 17 -3.24 16.33 1.23
CA SER A 17 -3.16 17.29 2.35
C SER A 17 -4.02 18.54 2.18
N ASP A 18 -4.53 18.83 0.98
CA ASP A 18 -5.49 19.92 0.77
C ASP A 18 -6.87 19.58 1.38
N ALA A 19 -7.16 18.29 1.62
CA ALA A 19 -8.45 17.81 2.11
C ALA A 19 -8.38 17.02 3.43
N LEU A 20 -7.24 16.39 3.77
CA LEU A 20 -7.11 15.47 4.88
C LEU A 20 -5.93 15.80 5.81
N ALA A 21 -6.03 15.38 7.07
CA ALA A 21 -4.94 15.46 8.05
C ALA A 21 -4.26 14.09 8.26
N PRO A 22 -2.93 14.05 8.46
CA PRO A 22 -2.22 12.78 8.66
C PRO A 22 -2.56 12.13 10.00
N GLY A 23 -2.64 10.80 10.02
CA GLY A 23 -2.79 10.02 11.24
C GLY A 23 -1.57 10.09 12.17
N LYS A 24 -1.80 10.05 13.49
CA LYS A 24 -0.76 10.20 14.52
C LYS A 24 -0.15 8.90 15.04
N SER A 25 -0.70 7.74 14.66
CA SER A 25 -0.28 6.44 15.16
C SER A 25 -0.36 5.35 14.10
N LEU A 26 0.43 4.30 14.28
CA LEU A 26 0.28 3.05 13.54
C LEU A 26 -0.92 2.26 14.07
N THR A 27 -1.57 1.52 13.19
CA THR A 27 -2.77 0.74 13.53
C THR A 27 -2.50 -0.73 13.33
N THR A 28 -2.77 -1.52 14.37
CA THR A 28 -2.69 -2.99 14.31
C THR A 28 -3.93 -3.61 14.92
N PHE A 29 -4.33 -4.78 14.44
CA PHE A 29 -5.37 -5.60 15.07
C PHE A 29 -5.03 -7.08 14.93
N THR A 30 -5.66 -7.92 15.75
CA THR A 30 -5.45 -9.37 15.74
C THR A 30 -6.71 -10.07 15.23
N MET A 31 -6.53 -11.05 14.35
CA MET A 31 -7.59 -11.91 13.85
C MET A 31 -7.13 -13.37 13.92
N GLY A 32 -7.58 -14.09 14.95
CA GLY A 32 -7.07 -15.43 15.25
C GLY A 32 -5.57 -15.39 15.53
N LYS A 33 -4.78 -16.18 14.78
CA LYS A 33 -3.31 -16.21 14.89
C LYS A 33 -2.59 -15.08 14.15
N TRP A 34 -3.32 -14.24 13.42
CA TRP A 34 -2.73 -13.18 12.60
C TRP A 34 -2.70 -11.87 13.37
N LYS A 35 -1.54 -11.24 13.40
CA LYS A 35 -1.38 -9.85 13.84
C LYS A 35 -1.16 -9.01 12.59
N ILE A 36 -2.07 -8.07 12.36
CA ILE A 36 -2.19 -7.36 11.09
C ILE A 36 -1.79 -5.91 11.29
N GLY A 37 -0.88 -5.42 10.47
CA GLY A 37 -0.52 -4.00 10.37
C GLY A 37 -1.28 -3.33 9.22
N LEU A 38 -1.75 -2.10 9.44
CA LEU A 38 -2.52 -1.35 8.45
C LEU A 38 -1.72 -0.15 7.92
N GLY A 39 -1.59 -0.06 6.60
CA GLY A 39 -1.17 1.16 5.92
C GLY A 39 -2.19 1.53 4.86
N ILE A 40 -2.20 2.77 4.37
CA ILE A 40 -3.09 3.19 3.29
C ILE A 40 -2.25 3.68 2.12
N CYS A 41 -2.51 3.10 0.96
CA CYS A 41 -1.99 3.50 -0.36
C CYS A 41 -0.52 3.97 -0.34
N TYR A 42 -0.29 5.27 -0.17
CA TYR A 42 1.03 5.89 -0.22
C TYR A 42 1.97 5.44 0.90
N ASP A 43 1.45 4.99 2.04
CA ASP A 43 2.23 4.42 3.15
C ASP A 43 3.16 3.29 2.70
N ILE A 44 2.80 2.53 1.65
CA ILE A 44 3.64 1.44 1.14
C ILE A 44 5.00 1.93 0.61
N ARG A 45 5.13 3.22 0.29
CA ARG A 45 6.41 3.83 -0.12
C ARG A 45 7.39 4.05 1.02
N PHE A 46 6.95 3.96 2.27
CA PHE A 46 7.77 4.24 3.45
C PHE A 46 8.19 2.93 4.13
N PRO A 47 9.37 2.37 3.79
CA PRO A 47 9.78 1.05 4.29
C PRO A 47 9.84 0.96 5.82
N LEU A 48 10.22 2.07 6.48
CA LEU A 48 10.28 2.11 7.95
C LEU A 48 8.94 1.77 8.61
N MET A 49 7.81 2.07 7.98
CA MET A 49 6.49 1.69 8.50
C MET A 49 6.30 0.17 8.53
N ALA A 50 6.72 -0.53 7.48
CA ALA A 50 6.69 -1.99 7.44
C ALA A 50 7.66 -2.61 8.45
N ASN A 51 8.85 -2.04 8.61
CA ASN A 51 9.83 -2.47 9.60
C ASN A 51 9.27 -2.39 11.02
N ILE A 52 8.63 -1.27 11.37
CA ILE A 52 8.02 -1.10 12.70
C ILE A 52 6.86 -2.10 12.90
N TYR A 53 6.09 -2.41 11.85
CA TYR A 53 5.06 -3.46 11.96
C TYR A 53 5.67 -4.85 12.18
N ALA A 54 6.77 -5.17 11.50
CA ALA A 54 7.51 -6.42 11.71
C ALA A 54 8.02 -6.53 13.16
N GLU A 55 8.64 -5.47 13.68
CA GLU A 55 9.11 -5.38 15.08
C GLU A 55 7.97 -5.52 16.10
N LYS A 56 6.78 -5.02 15.75
CA LYS A 56 5.55 -5.21 16.55
C LYS A 56 4.99 -6.62 16.45
N GLY A 57 5.61 -7.54 15.71
CA GLY A 57 5.18 -8.93 15.55
C GLY A 57 3.99 -9.09 14.61
N CYS A 58 3.75 -8.15 13.70
CA CYS A 58 2.80 -8.37 12.61
C CYS A 58 3.30 -9.52 11.73
N ASN A 59 2.38 -10.26 11.12
CA ASN A 59 2.67 -11.33 10.16
C ASN A 59 1.93 -11.14 8.82
N LEU A 60 1.05 -10.13 8.76
CA LEU A 60 0.40 -9.64 7.55
C LEU A 60 0.34 -8.11 7.59
N LEU A 61 0.70 -7.47 6.48
CA LEU A 61 0.41 -6.06 6.23
C LEU A 61 -0.72 -5.95 5.22
N VAL A 62 -1.67 -5.06 5.46
CA VAL A 62 -2.76 -4.77 4.55
C VAL A 62 -2.70 -3.30 4.14
N TYR A 63 -2.67 -3.08 2.83
CA TYR A 63 -2.63 -1.77 2.19
C TYR A 63 -3.82 -1.60 1.24
N PRO A 64 -4.98 -1.13 1.72
CA PRO A 64 -6.00 -0.59 0.83
C PRO A 64 -5.42 0.63 0.10
N GLY A 65 -5.54 0.68 -1.22
CA GLY A 65 -4.98 1.79 -1.98
C GLY A 65 -5.29 1.74 -3.46
N ALA A 66 -5.27 2.90 -4.09
CA ALA A 66 -5.52 3.05 -5.53
C ALA A 66 -4.34 3.77 -6.16
N PHE A 67 -3.37 3.02 -6.70
CA PHE A 67 -2.33 3.63 -7.55
C PHE A 67 -2.96 4.06 -8.89
N ASN A 68 -2.41 5.08 -9.54
CA ASN A 68 -2.87 5.50 -10.86
C ASN A 68 -2.14 4.75 -11.99
N MET A 69 -2.57 4.99 -13.23
CA MET A 69 -2.00 4.40 -14.45
C MET A 69 -0.52 4.76 -14.73
N THR A 70 0.04 5.78 -14.07
CA THR A 70 1.47 6.12 -14.19
C THR A 70 2.30 5.36 -13.15
N THR A 71 1.91 5.41 -11.88
CA THR A 71 2.69 4.81 -10.79
C THR A 71 2.40 3.33 -10.60
N GLY A 72 1.24 2.84 -11.04
CA GLY A 72 0.82 1.44 -10.93
C GLY A 72 1.80 0.50 -11.62
N PRO A 73 1.97 0.60 -12.96
CA PRO A 73 2.89 -0.25 -13.71
C PRO A 73 4.34 -0.19 -13.20
N ALA A 74 4.77 0.99 -12.73
CA ALA A 74 6.15 1.21 -12.31
C ALA A 74 6.45 0.71 -10.88
N HIS A 75 5.50 0.84 -9.96
CA HIS A 75 5.80 0.74 -8.53
C HIS A 75 4.89 -0.20 -7.75
N TRP A 76 3.68 -0.51 -8.21
CA TRP A 76 2.70 -1.25 -7.40
C TRP A 76 3.25 -2.62 -6.97
N GLU A 77 3.62 -3.45 -7.95
CA GLU A 77 4.17 -4.79 -7.68
C GLU A 77 5.54 -4.72 -6.98
N LEU A 78 6.40 -3.78 -7.41
CA LEU A 78 7.73 -3.62 -6.83
C LEU A 78 7.66 -3.33 -5.33
N LEU A 79 6.81 -2.39 -4.91
CA LEU A 79 6.72 -1.96 -3.52
C LEU A 79 6.15 -3.06 -2.64
N GLN A 80 5.07 -3.74 -3.06
CA GLN A 80 4.50 -4.85 -2.28
C GLN A 80 5.52 -5.98 -2.07
N ARG A 81 6.26 -6.34 -3.12
CA ARG A 81 7.27 -7.40 -3.08
C ARG A 81 8.44 -7.03 -2.20
N ALA A 82 8.89 -5.79 -2.25
CA ALA A 82 9.93 -5.26 -1.36
C ALA A 82 9.49 -5.34 0.11
N ARG A 83 8.30 -4.83 0.46
CA ARG A 83 7.80 -4.89 1.85
C ARG A 83 7.68 -6.32 2.36
N ALA A 84 7.23 -7.23 1.51
CA ALA A 84 7.05 -8.63 1.87
C ALA A 84 8.39 -9.34 2.15
N VAL A 85 9.34 -9.24 1.22
CA VAL A 85 10.62 -9.96 1.31
C VAL A 85 11.57 -9.36 2.36
N ASP A 86 11.63 -8.03 2.46
CA ASP A 86 12.54 -7.35 3.41
C ASP A 86 12.17 -7.64 4.87
N ASN A 87 10.87 -7.83 5.14
CA ASN A 87 10.34 -7.98 6.49
C ASN A 87 9.85 -9.40 6.81
N GLN A 88 9.92 -10.32 5.84
CA GLN A 88 9.35 -11.67 5.94
C GLN A 88 7.86 -11.66 6.33
N LEU A 89 7.09 -10.76 5.72
CA LEU A 89 5.67 -10.58 5.99
C LEU A 89 4.84 -10.98 4.77
N TYR A 90 3.61 -11.44 5.01
CA TYR A 90 2.60 -11.37 3.96
C TYR A 90 2.22 -9.90 3.72
N VAL A 91 1.96 -9.52 2.47
CA VAL A 91 1.51 -8.17 2.11
C VAL A 91 0.30 -8.29 1.19
N ALA A 92 -0.85 -7.79 1.64
CA ALA A 92 -2.07 -7.71 0.85
C ALA A 92 -2.30 -6.26 0.40
N THR A 93 -2.52 -6.06 -0.89
CA THR A 93 -2.91 -4.79 -1.47
C THR A 93 -4.33 -4.91 -2.04
N ILE A 94 -5.21 -3.96 -1.70
CA ILE A 94 -6.62 -3.97 -2.12
C ILE A 94 -6.91 -2.67 -2.86
N SER A 95 -7.08 -2.77 -4.17
CA SER A 95 -7.42 -1.65 -5.04
C SER A 95 -8.87 -1.72 -5.49
N PRO A 96 -9.54 -0.56 -5.66
CA PRO A 96 -10.75 -0.48 -6.48
C PRO A 96 -10.51 -1.06 -7.88
N ALA A 97 -11.56 -1.57 -8.49
CA ALA A 97 -11.57 -1.88 -9.92
C ALA A 97 -11.35 -0.59 -10.72
N ARG A 98 -10.77 -0.73 -11.92
CA ARG A 98 -10.59 0.41 -12.81
C ARG A 98 -11.95 0.85 -13.35
N ASP A 99 -12.22 2.15 -13.25
CA ASP A 99 -13.36 2.83 -13.86
C ASP A 99 -12.84 3.93 -14.77
N GLU A 100 -13.10 3.82 -16.08
CA GLU A 100 -12.66 4.79 -17.10
C GLU A 100 -13.53 6.05 -17.14
N THR A 101 -14.65 6.07 -16.41
CA THR A 101 -15.53 7.23 -16.28
C THR A 101 -15.22 8.07 -15.05
N ALA A 102 -14.41 7.55 -14.12
CA ALA A 102 -13.99 8.23 -12.90
C ALA A 102 -12.91 9.29 -13.17
N SER A 103 -12.85 10.34 -12.35
CA SER A 103 -11.79 11.34 -12.43
C SER A 103 -10.39 10.80 -12.05
N TYR A 104 -10.34 9.66 -11.37
CA TYR A 104 -9.11 8.97 -10.99
C TYR A 104 -9.14 7.50 -11.43
N HIS A 105 -8.36 7.18 -12.46
CA HIS A 105 -8.27 5.81 -12.98
C HIS A 105 -7.34 4.95 -12.11
N ALA A 106 -7.95 4.11 -11.27
CA ALA A 106 -7.22 3.16 -10.46
C ALA A 106 -6.50 2.10 -11.32
N TRP A 107 -5.29 1.75 -10.90
CA TRP A 107 -4.48 0.71 -11.51
C TRP A 107 -5.19 -0.63 -11.39
N GLY A 108 -5.79 -0.93 -10.23
CA GLY A 108 -6.36 -2.24 -9.92
C GLY A 108 -5.28 -3.17 -9.37
N HIS A 109 -5.29 -4.42 -9.85
CA HIS A 109 -4.28 -5.43 -9.51
C HIS A 109 -4.12 -5.68 -8.00
N SER A 110 -5.23 -5.82 -7.28
CA SER A 110 -5.22 -6.34 -5.91
C SER A 110 -4.42 -7.64 -5.84
N THR A 111 -3.50 -7.73 -4.90
CA THR A 111 -2.53 -8.84 -4.85
C THR A 111 -2.24 -9.22 -3.40
N LEU A 112 -2.04 -10.52 -3.14
CA LEU A 112 -1.38 -11.00 -1.92
C LEU A 112 0.02 -11.46 -2.26
N VAL A 113 1.01 -10.95 -1.54
CA VAL A 113 2.41 -11.34 -1.70
C VAL A 113 2.84 -12.14 -0.48
N SER A 114 3.52 -13.26 -0.70
CA SER A 114 4.09 -14.07 0.37
C SER A 114 5.37 -13.46 0.94
N PRO A 115 5.81 -13.89 2.13
CA PRO A 115 7.12 -13.55 2.69
C PRO A 115 8.31 -13.85 1.75
N TRP A 116 8.12 -14.69 0.73
CA TRP A 116 9.13 -15.05 -0.26
C TRP A 116 8.91 -14.37 -1.62
N SER A 117 8.17 -13.26 -1.64
CA SER A 117 7.91 -12.46 -2.84
C SER A 117 7.05 -13.14 -3.93
N VAL A 118 6.40 -14.27 -3.62
CA VAL A 118 5.46 -14.94 -4.54
C VAL A 118 4.16 -14.15 -4.56
N CYS A 119 3.70 -13.74 -5.74
CA CYS A 119 2.46 -12.98 -5.91
C CYS A 119 1.28 -13.93 -6.22
N TYR A 120 0.18 -13.76 -5.49
CA TYR A 120 -1.11 -14.40 -5.72
C TYR A 120 -2.12 -13.31 -6.14
N TYR A 121 -2.67 -13.46 -7.34
CA TYR A 121 -3.63 -12.52 -7.92
C TYR A 121 -5.07 -12.98 -7.67
N TYR A 122 -5.98 -12.01 -7.50
CA TYR A 122 -7.42 -12.23 -7.29
C TYR A 122 -8.26 -11.38 -8.23
#